data_AF-A0A2S0K731-F1
#
_entry.id   AF-A0A2S0K731-F1
#
_cell.length_a   1.000
_cell.length_b   1.000
_cell.length_c   1.000
_cell.angle_alpha   90.00
_cell.angle_beta   90.00
_cell.angle_gamma   90.00
#
_symmetry.space_group_name_H-M   'P 1'
#
loop_
_entity.id
_entity.type
_entity.pdbx_description
1 polymer ?
#
loop_
_entity_poly.entity_id
_entity_poly.type
_entity_poly.pdbx_seq_one_letter_code
_entity_poly.pdbx_strand_id
1 'polypeptide(L)'
;MQRQLTEKLWREEKYRVMFHSQKHYNQLRLAMRDMMSHEQIKQLIEVALQQTPTEGSMRNACQHMWGYFRKVASIEEKRTYEQLLLTYRIPALLCFLQQLAIQYNVTYLRESTILQIQ
;
A
#
# COMPACT_ATOMS: atom_id res chain seq x y z
N MET A 1 -1.68 -23.08 -9.66
CA MET A 1 -1.71 -22.95 -8.18
C MET A 1 -0.68 -21.94 -7.67
N GLN A 2 0.62 -22.15 -7.91
CA GLN A 2 1.67 -21.27 -7.35
C GLN A 2 1.64 -19.82 -7.86
N ARG A 3 1.32 -19.59 -9.14
CA ARG A 3 1.22 -18.23 -9.70
C ARG A 3 0.12 -17.38 -9.05
N GLN A 4 -1.06 -17.94 -8.84
CA GLN A 4 -2.18 -17.27 -8.18
C GLN A 4 -1.83 -16.90 -6.73
N LEU A 5 -1.08 -17.77 -6.02
CA LEU A 5 -0.56 -17.46 -4.69
C LEU A 5 0.42 -16.29 -4.70
N THR A 6 1.35 -16.25 -5.67
CA THR A 6 2.28 -15.13 -5.82
C THR A 6 1.57 -13.82 -6.16
N GLU A 7 0.57 -13.85 -7.05
CA GLU A 7 -0.21 -12.66 -7.40
C GLU A 7 -1.06 -12.14 -6.24
N LYS A 8 -1.63 -13.05 -5.45
CA LYS A 8 -2.34 -12.71 -4.21
C LYS A 8 -1.38 -12.06 -3.21
N LEU A 9 -0.26 -12.71 -2.90
CA LEU A 9 0.76 -12.17 -1.99
C LEU A 9 1.20 -10.77 -2.43
N TRP A 10 1.55 -10.59 -3.70
CA TRP A 10 1.97 -9.29 -4.20
C TRP A 10 0.86 -8.24 -4.08
N ARG A 11 -0.39 -8.59 -4.40
CA ARG A 11 -1.53 -7.67 -4.27
C ARG A 11 -1.67 -7.15 -2.84
N GLU A 12 -1.56 -8.05 -1.86
CA GLU A 12 -1.75 -7.75 -0.44
C GLU A 12 -0.58 -6.88 0.10
N GLU A 13 0.66 -7.20 -0.30
CA GLU A 13 1.88 -6.58 0.25
C GLU A 13 2.37 -5.34 -0.50
N LYS A 14 1.96 -5.09 -1.76
CA LYS A 14 2.58 -4.05 -2.61
C LYS A 14 2.59 -2.65 -1.99
N TYR A 15 1.54 -2.25 -1.27
CA TYR A 15 1.50 -0.93 -0.62
C TYR A 15 2.34 -0.88 0.65
N ARG A 16 2.47 -2.00 1.36
CA ARG A 16 3.39 -2.14 2.50
C ARG A 16 4.84 -2.07 2.02
N VAL A 17 5.18 -2.78 0.94
CA VAL A 17 6.49 -2.67 0.29
C VAL A 17 6.77 -1.24 -0.14
N MET A 18 5.82 -0.56 -0.79
CA MET A 18 5.97 0.84 -1.20
C MET A 18 6.20 1.77 -0.01
N PHE A 19 5.49 1.52 1.09
CA PHE A 19 5.60 2.28 2.34
C PHE A 19 7.02 2.21 2.92
N HIS A 20 7.65 1.03 2.87
CA HIS A 20 9.03 0.85 3.31
C HIS A 20 10.05 1.34 2.26
N SER A 21 9.85 1.05 0.98
CA SER A 21 10.82 1.40 -0.06
C SER A 21 10.24 1.39 -1.48
N GLN A 22 10.17 2.57 -2.10
CA GLN A 22 9.78 2.73 -3.51
C GLN A 22 10.72 1.97 -4.47
N LYS A 23 12.02 1.91 -4.15
CA LYS A 23 13.01 1.17 -4.93
C LYS A 23 12.64 -0.31 -5.01
N HIS A 24 12.35 -0.94 -3.88
CA HIS A 24 11.99 -2.35 -3.82
C HIS A 24 10.61 -2.62 -4.43
N TYR A 25 9.65 -1.70 -4.28
CA TYR A 25 8.38 -1.78 -5.00
C TYR A 25 8.58 -1.88 -6.51
N ASN A 26 9.46 -1.04 -7.08
CA ASN A 26 9.77 -1.08 -8.51
C ASN A 26 10.46 -2.38 -8.90
N GLN A 27 11.41 -2.89 -8.09
CA GLN A 27 12.06 -4.17 -8.32
C GLN A 27 11.05 -5.34 -8.31
N LEU A 28 10.16 -5.38 -7.32
CA LEU A 28 9.11 -6.39 -7.21
C LEU A 28 8.11 -6.31 -8.37
N ARG A 29 7.77 -5.10 -8.83
CA ARG A 29 6.93 -4.94 -10.02
C ARG A 29 7.57 -5.56 -11.27
N LEU A 30 8.89 -5.40 -11.45
CA LEU A 30 9.62 -6.04 -12.54
C LEU A 30 9.70 -7.56 -12.35
N ALA A 31 10.03 -8.03 -11.15
CA ALA A 31 10.06 -9.46 -10.82
C ALA A 31 8.71 -10.17 -11.09
N MET A 32 7.60 -9.49 -10.77
CA MET A 32 6.25 -9.99 -11.05
C MET A 32 5.92 -10.07 -12.54
N ARG A 33 6.42 -9.10 -13.34
CA ARG A 33 6.29 -9.08 -14.80
C ARG A 33 7.14 -10.17 -15.45
N ASP A 34 8.35 -10.35 -14.94
CA ASP A 34 9.32 -11.34 -15.44
C ASP A 34 9.05 -12.76 -14.89
N MET A 35 7.91 -12.93 -14.21
CA MET A 35 7.39 -14.21 -13.71
C MET A 35 8.37 -14.97 -12.80
N MET A 36 9.11 -14.24 -11.96
CA MET A 36 9.99 -14.86 -10.95
C MET A 36 9.20 -15.79 -10.01
N SER A 37 9.93 -16.74 -9.41
CA SER A 37 9.33 -17.75 -8.54
C SER A 37 8.69 -17.15 -7.29
N HIS A 38 7.73 -17.87 -6.70
CA HIS A 38 7.06 -17.46 -5.47
C HIS A 38 8.05 -17.16 -4.33
N GLU A 39 9.07 -18.00 -4.18
CA GLU A 39 10.06 -17.87 -3.13
C GLU A 39 10.94 -16.62 -3.31
N GLN A 40 11.36 -16.32 -4.55
CA GLN A 40 12.09 -15.09 -4.85
C GLN A 40 11.25 -13.84 -4.56
N ILE A 41 9.95 -13.86 -4.87
CA ILE A 41 9.04 -12.75 -4.55
C ILE A 41 8.90 -12.56 -3.04
N LYS A 42 8.76 -13.65 -2.27
CA LYS A 42 8.72 -13.58 -0.81
C LYS A 42 10.00 -12.95 -0.23
N GLN A 43 11.16 -13.43 -0.66
CA GLN A 43 12.45 -12.91 -0.21
C GLN A 43 12.62 -11.42 -0.52
N LEU A 44 12.22 -10.99 -1.72
CA LEU A 44 12.27 -9.56 -2.08
C LEU A 44 11.32 -8.70 -1.24
N ILE A 45 10.14 -9.23 -0.88
CA ILE A 45 9.22 -8.56 0.05
C ILE A 45 9.87 -8.44 1.43
N GLU A 46 10.42 -9.53 1.98
CA GLU A 46 11.08 -9.53 3.29
C GLU A 46 12.23 -8.51 3.35
N VAL A 47 13.09 -8.46 2.34
CA VAL A 47 14.16 -7.46 2.22
C VAL A 47 13.62 -6.03 2.18
N ALA A 48 12.50 -5.81 1.48
CA ALA A 48 11.86 -4.50 1.44
C ALA A 48 11.32 -4.09 2.82
N LEU A 49 10.71 -5.01 3.56
CA LEU A 49 10.13 -4.75 4.88
C LEU A 49 11.18 -4.53 5.98
N GLN A 50 12.41 -5.00 5.78
CA GLN A 50 13.56 -4.69 6.65
C GLN A 50 14.07 -3.25 6.48
N GLN A 51 13.67 -2.54 5.42
CA GLN A 51 14.07 -1.14 5.24
C GLN A 51 13.30 -0.25 6.21
N THR A 52 13.98 0.69 6.85
CA THR A 52 13.32 1.74 7.65
C THR A 52 12.54 2.66 6.72
N PRO A 53 11.21 2.79 6.88
CA PRO A 53 10.41 3.72 6.10
C PRO A 53 10.92 5.16 6.28
N THR A 54 10.96 5.92 5.20
CA THR A 54 11.25 7.36 5.23
C THR A 54 9.96 8.15 5.14
N GLU A 55 9.97 9.43 5.54
CA GLU A 55 8.76 10.26 5.39
C GLU A 55 8.25 10.31 3.95
N GLY A 56 9.17 10.36 2.98
CA GLY A 56 8.85 10.33 1.57
C GLY A 56 8.17 9.04 1.14
N SER A 57 8.67 7.87 1.55
CA SER A 57 8.07 6.58 1.15
C SER A 57 6.70 6.36 1.79
N MET A 58 6.55 6.75 3.06
CA MET A 58 5.26 6.70 3.77
C MET A 58 4.21 7.59 3.10
N ARG A 59 4.55 8.86 2.83
CA ARG A 59 3.64 9.80 2.12
C ARG A 59 3.27 9.27 0.75
N ASN A 60 4.25 8.77 -0.01
CA ASN A 60 4.01 8.26 -1.34
C ASN A 60 3.04 7.07 -1.34
N ALA A 61 3.22 6.10 -0.44
CA ALA A 61 2.31 4.97 -0.31
C ALA A 61 0.87 5.42 0.03
N CYS A 62 0.71 6.34 0.98
CA CYS A 62 -0.59 6.90 1.33
C CYS A 62 -1.23 7.67 0.16
N GLN A 63 -0.45 8.43 -0.61
CA GLN A 63 -0.93 9.13 -1.81
C GLN A 63 -1.39 8.15 -2.91
N HIS A 64 -0.67 7.06 -3.10
CA HIS A 64 -1.07 6.00 -4.03
C HIS A 64 -2.39 5.35 -3.63
N MET A 65 -2.59 5.05 -2.34
CA MET A 65 -3.85 4.52 -1.83
C MET A 65 -4.99 5.54 -1.92
N TRP A 66 -4.72 6.81 -1.65
CA TRP A 66 -5.69 7.91 -1.81
C TRP A 66 -6.23 8.04 -3.24
N GLY A 67 -5.44 7.68 -4.24
CA GLY A 67 -5.83 7.71 -5.65
C GLY A 67 -7.14 6.99 -5.96
N TYR A 68 -7.49 5.94 -5.20
CA TYR A 68 -8.77 5.22 -5.36
C TYR A 68 -9.98 6.06 -4.97
N PHE A 69 -9.83 6.97 -4.00
CA PHE A 69 -10.93 7.74 -3.44
C PHE A 69 -11.06 9.13 -4.07
N ARG A 70 -9.99 9.66 -4.68
CA ARG A 70 -9.91 11.05 -5.17
C ARG A 70 -11.14 11.55 -5.95
N LYS A 71 -11.76 10.68 -6.75
CA LYS A 71 -12.93 11.02 -7.59
C LYS A 71 -14.28 10.86 -6.89
N VAL A 72 -14.36 10.03 -5.85
CA VAL A 72 -15.61 9.64 -5.18
C VAL A 72 -15.74 10.22 -3.77
N ALA A 73 -14.63 10.61 -3.15
CA ALA A 73 -14.60 11.15 -1.81
C ALA A 73 -15.36 12.48 -1.70
N SER A 74 -16.04 12.67 -0.57
CA SER A 74 -16.74 13.90 -0.23
C SER A 74 -15.77 15.07 -0.05
N ILE A 75 -16.31 16.28 0.05
CA ILE A 75 -15.50 17.48 0.33
C ILE A 75 -14.85 17.36 1.70
N GLU A 76 -15.59 16.86 2.69
CA GLU A 76 -15.13 16.65 4.06
C GLU A 76 -14.00 15.62 4.10
N GLU A 77 -14.15 14.47 3.42
CA GLU A 77 -13.13 13.43 3.36
C GLU A 77 -11.84 13.91 2.69
N LYS A 78 -11.95 14.71 1.63
CA LYS A 78 -10.80 15.35 0.97
C LYS A 78 -10.06 16.27 1.93
N ARG A 79 -10.78 17.12 2.67
CA ARG A 79 -10.19 18.01 3.68
C ARG A 79 -9.51 17.23 4.80
N THR A 80 -10.14 16.17 5.31
CA THR A 80 -9.56 15.30 6.34
C THR A 80 -8.27 14.65 5.82
N TYR A 81 -8.28 14.10 4.61
CA TYR A 81 -7.09 13.54 3.98
C TYR A 81 -5.95 14.56 3.88
N GLU A 82 -6.23 15.75 3.34
CA GLU A 82 -5.24 16.82 3.16
C GLU A 82 -4.65 17.25 4.51
N GLN A 83 -5.47 17.42 5.54
CA GLN A 83 -5.02 17.77 6.88
C GLN A 83 -4.12 16.69 7.49
N LEU A 84 -4.50 15.41 7.38
CA LEU A 84 -3.71 14.28 7.90
C LEU A 84 -2.37 14.15 7.17
N LEU A 85 -2.35 14.38 5.85
CA LEU A 85 -1.13 14.37 5.05
C LEU A 85 -0.20 15.55 5.38
N LEU A 86 -0.75 16.76 5.53
CA LEU A 86 0.00 17.98 5.88
C LEU A 86 0.62 17.89 7.28
N THR A 87 -0.16 17.41 8.25
CA THR A 87 0.30 17.24 9.64
C THR A 87 1.12 15.97 9.86
N TYR A 88 1.36 15.19 8.80
CA TYR A 88 2.17 13.98 8.80
C TYR A 88 1.74 12.94 9.85
N ARG A 89 0.44 12.81 10.09
CA ARG A 89 -0.12 11.84 11.04
C ARG A 89 -0.32 10.48 10.38
N ILE A 90 0.76 9.80 10.03
CA ILE A 90 0.73 8.55 9.26
C ILE A 90 -0.20 7.47 9.86
N PRO A 91 -0.17 7.15 11.17
CA PRO A 91 -1.08 6.15 11.72
C PRO A 91 -2.56 6.52 11.55
N ALA A 92 -2.91 7.78 11.79
CA ALA A 92 -4.27 8.28 11.60
C ALA A 92 -4.67 8.29 10.12
N LEU A 93 -3.72 8.60 9.22
CA LEU A 93 -3.93 8.56 7.78
C LEU A 93 -4.19 7.14 7.27
N LEU A 94 -3.46 6.14 7.77
CA LEU A 94 -3.70 4.74 7.43
C LEU A 94 -5.07 4.26 7.94
N CYS A 95 -5.44 4.60 9.18
CA CYS A 95 -6.76 4.30 9.72
C CYS A 95 -7.88 4.94 8.88
N PHE A 96 -7.71 6.21 8.50
CA PHE A 96 -8.65 6.89 7.61
C PHE A 96 -8.77 6.21 6.25
N LEU A 97 -7.65 5.85 5.60
CA LEU A 97 -7.67 5.13 4.32
C LEU A 97 -8.33 3.74 4.43
N GLN A 98 -8.15 3.04 5.55
CA GLN A 98 -8.84 1.78 5.84
C GLN A 98 -10.36 1.98 5.92
N GLN A 99 -10.82 3.00 6.64
CA GLN A 99 -12.25 3.34 6.74
C GLN A 99 -12.86 3.62 5.36
N LEU A 100 -12.18 4.43 4.53
CA LEU A 100 -12.63 4.70 3.17
C LEU A 100 -12.62 3.43 2.30
N ALA A 101 -11.64 2.55 2.46
CA ALA A 101 -11.60 1.28 1.72
C ALA A 101 -12.82 0.40 2.05
N ILE A 102 -13.30 0.42 3.29
CA ILE A 102 -14.53 -0.27 3.70
C ILE A 102 -15.76 0.44 3.14
N GLN A 103 -15.87 1.76 3.35
CA GLN A 103 -17.02 2.57 2.93
C GLN A 103 -17.27 2.51 1.42
N TYR A 104 -16.22 2.66 0.61
CA TYR A 104 -16.30 2.63 -0.86
C TYR A 104 -16.10 1.23 -1.44
N ASN A 105 -16.01 0.20 -0.60
CA ASN A 105 -15.80 -1.19 -0.99
C ASN A 105 -14.61 -1.40 -1.96
N VAL A 106 -13.48 -0.74 -1.70
CA VAL A 106 -12.27 -0.88 -2.52
C VAL A 106 -11.54 -2.16 -2.12
N THR A 107 -11.93 -3.29 -2.73
CA THR A 107 -11.42 -4.63 -2.40
C THR A 107 -9.89 -4.70 -2.34
N TYR A 108 -9.20 -4.11 -3.32
CA TYR A 108 -7.72 -4.11 -3.37
C TYR A 108 -7.06 -3.46 -2.16
N LEU A 109 -7.69 -2.47 -1.54
CA LEU A 109 -7.17 -1.81 -0.34
C LEU A 109 -7.61 -2.54 0.93
N ARG A 110 -8.83 -3.08 0.97
CA ARG A 110 -9.31 -3.92 2.09
C ARG A 110 -8.46 -5.17 2.30
N GLU A 111 -7.93 -5.74 1.22
CA GLU A 111 -7.02 -6.89 1.26
C GLU A 111 -5.56 -6.49 1.54
N SER A 112 -5.20 -5.20 1.55
CA SER A 112 -3.81 -4.80 1.71
C SER A 112 -3.38 -4.87 3.17
N THR A 113 -2.24 -5.53 3.43
CA THR A 113 -1.76 -5.80 4.79
C THR A 113 -1.39 -4.54 5.57
N ILE A 114 -0.94 -3.48 4.90
CA ILE A 114 -0.66 -2.18 5.55
C ILE A 114 -1.93 -1.52 6.13
N LEU A 115 -3.12 -1.89 5.65
CA LEU A 115 -4.40 -1.39 6.13
C LEU A 115 -5.13 -2.41 7.03
N GLN A 116 -4.53 -3.55 7.35
CA GLN A 116 -5.07 -4.53 8.31
C GLN A 116 -4.52 -4.26 9.72
N ILE A 117 -4.62 -3.00 10.15
CA ILE A 117 -4.16 -2.56 11.47
C ILE A 117 -5.09 -3.20 12.52
N GLN A 118 -4.53 -4.06 13.37
CA GLN A 118 -5.18 -4.63 14.55
C GLN A 118 -5.04 -3.70 15.76
#